data_AF-A0A443ZF55-F1
#
_entry.id   AF-A0A443ZF55-F1
#
_cell.length_a   1.000
_cell.length_b   1.000
_cell.length_c   1.000
_cell.angle_alpha   90.00
_cell.angle_beta   90.00
_cell.angle_gamma   90.00
#
_symmetry.space_group_name_H-M   'P 1'
#
loop_
_entity.id
_entity.type
_entity.pdbx_description
1 polymer ?
#
loop_
_entity_poly.entity_id
_entity_poly.type
_entity_poly.pdbx_seq_one_letter_code
_entity_poly.pdbx_strand_id
1 'polypeptide(L)'
;MTNDFETLCTIRSASFNDEAAAELLRELGRLALTPKLSRRINDIAAHLEHDAKALEALYKVLSNADQSLPAQEYQTTAPAPTNTGGKPIL
;
A
#
# COMPACT_ATOMS: atom_id res chain seq x y z
N MET A 1 9.64 -11.72 -9.59
CA MET A 1 9.66 -10.26 -9.65
C MET A 1 8.39 -9.80 -8.95
N THR A 2 8.50 -9.24 -7.76
CA THR A 2 7.36 -8.65 -7.04
C THR A 2 6.85 -7.46 -7.85
N ASN A 3 5.53 -7.34 -8.00
CA ASN A 3 4.92 -6.22 -8.70
C ASN A 3 5.10 -4.94 -7.85
N ASP A 4 5.39 -3.80 -8.47
CA ASP A 4 5.55 -2.51 -7.79
C ASP A 4 4.29 -2.15 -6.97
N PHE A 5 3.11 -2.54 -7.46
CA PHE A 5 1.84 -2.41 -6.75
C PHE A 5 1.77 -3.27 -5.47
N GLU A 6 2.23 -4.52 -5.53
CA GLU A 6 2.28 -5.40 -4.35
C GLU A 6 3.25 -4.85 -3.30
N THR A 7 4.36 -4.27 -3.75
CA THR A 7 5.34 -3.63 -2.87
C THR A 7 4.74 -2.41 -2.18
N LEU A 8 4.02 -1.55 -2.91
CA LEU A 8 3.30 -0.40 -2.34
C LEU A 8 2.23 -0.82 -1.32
N CYS A 9 1.46 -1.87 -1.62
CA CYS A 9 0.48 -2.43 -0.69
C CYS A 9 1.15 -2.98 0.58
N THR A 10 2.29 -3.65 0.42
CA THR A 10 3.08 -4.17 1.55
C THR A 10 3.59 -3.05 2.44
N ILE A 11 4.18 -2.00 1.87
CA ILE A 11 4.67 -0.85 2.64
C ILE A 11 3.53 -0.17 3.40
N ARG A 12 2.39 0.07 2.73
CA ARG A 12 1.23 0.72 3.34
C ARG A 12 0.65 -0.10 4.48
N SER A 13 0.51 -1.42 4.28
CA SER A 13 -0.02 -2.31 5.33
C SER A 13 0.95 -2.46 6.51
N ALA A 14 2.26 -2.52 6.26
CA ALA A 14 3.26 -2.52 7.32
C ALA A 14 3.22 -1.24 8.16
N SER A 15 3.13 -0.07 7.52
CA SER A 15 2.97 1.22 8.21
C SER A 15 1.77 1.24 9.14
N PHE A 16 0.61 0.76 8.67
CA PHE A 16 -0.61 0.72 9.48
C PHE A 16 -0.48 -0.26 10.65
N ASN A 17 0.13 -1.42 10.43
CA ASN A 17 0.32 -2.43 11.46
C ASN A 17 1.26 -1.95 12.57
N ASP A 18 2.34 -1.24 12.22
CA ASP A 18 3.28 -0.68 13.20
C ASP A 18 2.60 0.40 14.06
N GLU A 19 1.76 1.26 13.47
CA GLU A 19 0.96 2.24 14.21
C GLU A 19 -0.03 1.55 15.17
N ALA A 20 -0.77 0.55 14.69
CA ALA A 20 -1.70 -0.20 15.52
C ALA A 20 -0.99 -0.96 16.67
N ALA A 21 0.18 -1.54 16.40
CA ALA A 21 0.99 -2.22 17.39
C ALA A 21 1.55 -1.25 18.44
N ALA A 22 1.98 -0.05 18.03
CA ALA A 22 2.42 1.00 18.95
C ALA A 22 1.30 1.40 19.93
N GLU A 23 0.09 1.61 19.45
CA GLU A 23 -1.07 1.96 20.28
C GLU A 23 -1.45 0.82 21.25
N LEU A 24 -1.47 -0.43 20.78
CA LEU A 24 -1.71 -1.59 21.63
C LEU A 24 -0.67 -1.67 22.77
N LEU A 25 0.60 -1.46 22.44
CA LEU A 25 1.68 -1.48 23.42
C LEU A 25 1.54 -0.35 24.44
N ARG A 26 1.12 0.85 24.05
CA ARG A 26 0.87 1.94 25.01
C ARG A 26 -0.19 1.57 26.04
N GLU A 27 -1.29 0.96 25.60
CA GLU A 27 -2.33 0.48 26.52
C GLU A 27 -1.81 -0.65 27.43
N LEU A 28 -1.03 -1.59 26.90
CA LEU A 28 -0.37 -2.61 27.72
C LEU A 28 0.63 -2.01 28.72
N GLY A 29 1.36 -0.97 28.31
CA GLY A 29 2.30 -0.23 29.16
C GLY A 29 1.63 0.47 30.33
N ARG A 30 0.36 0.88 30.16
CA ARG A 30 -0.50 1.46 31.20
C ARG A 30 -0.99 0.40 32.20
N LEU A 31 -1.17 -0.84 31.75
CA LEU A 31 -1.59 -1.98 32.57
C LEU A 31 -0.41 -2.72 33.23
N ALA A 32 0.83 -2.44 32.80
CA ALA A 32 2.01 -3.17 33.25
C ALA A 32 2.26 -3.02 34.76
N LEU A 33 2.44 -4.15 35.44
CA LEU A 33 2.59 -4.23 36.90
C LEU A 33 3.92 -3.69 37.44
N THR A 34 4.93 -3.51 36.58
CA THR A 34 6.26 -3.04 37.00
C THR A 34 6.74 -1.84 36.18
N PRO A 35 7.37 -0.83 36.81
CA PRO A 35 7.89 0.34 36.11
C PRO A 35 8.93 0.00 35.02
N LYS A 36 9.75 -1.04 35.27
CA LYS A 36 10.75 -1.50 34.30
C LYS A 36 10.11 -2.06 33.03
N LEU A 37 9.04 -2.84 33.18
CA LEU A 37 8.31 -3.40 32.04
C LEU A 37 7.55 -2.30 31.28
N SER A 38 6.87 -1.40 31.99
CA SER A 38 6.17 -0.26 31.40
C SER A 38 7.11 0.59 30.54
N ARG A 39 8.31 0.92 31.05
CA ARG A 39 9.32 1.67 30.28
C ARG A 39 9.72 0.94 29.00
N ARG A 40 10.05 -0.35 29.08
CA ARG A 40 10.44 -1.14 27.90
C ARG A 40 9.33 -1.22 26.86
N ILE A 41 8.08 -1.37 27.29
CA ILE A 41 6.93 -1.40 26.41
C ILE A 41 6.77 -0.04 25.69
N ASN A 42 6.89 1.06 26.44
CA ASN A 42 6.82 2.41 25.85
C ASN A 42 7.96 2.68 24.88
N ASP A 43 9.18 2.21 25.17
CA ASP A 43 10.33 2.34 24.27
C ASP A 43 10.05 1.60 22.94
N ILE A 44 9.53 0.38 22.99
CA ILE A 44 9.15 -0.39 21.79
C ILE A 44 8.03 0.31 21.01
N ALA A 45 7.00 0.80 21.71
CA ALA A 45 5.91 1.54 21.07
C ALA A 45 6.40 2.80 20.34
N ALA A 46 7.37 3.52 20.92
CA ALA A 46 7.97 4.69 20.28
C ALA A 46 8.76 4.34 19.01
N HIS A 47 9.48 3.20 19.02
CA HIS A 47 10.16 2.72 17.82
C HIS A 47 9.18 2.32 16.71
N LEU A 48 8.10 1.60 17.04
CA LEU A 48 7.08 1.23 16.05
C LEU A 48 6.36 2.46 15.47
N GLU A 49 6.07 3.48 16.28
CA GLU A 49 5.51 4.73 15.75
C GLU A 49 6.48 5.43 14.79
N HIS A 50 7.78 5.38 15.07
CA HIS A 50 8.81 5.92 14.17
C HIS A 50 8.86 5.14 12.84
N ASP A 51 8.85 3.82 12.92
CA ASP A 51 8.87 2.93 11.75
C ASP A 51 7.61 3.12 10.89
N ALA A 52 6.43 3.23 11.52
CA ALA A 52 5.18 3.56 10.84
C ALA A 52 5.28 4.87 10.04
N LYS A 53 5.79 5.94 10.67
CA LYS A 53 5.97 7.24 9.99
C LYS A 53 6.95 7.16 8.83
N ALA A 54 8.04 6.41 8.99
CA ALA A 54 9.03 6.22 7.94
C ALA A 54 8.46 5.44 6.74
N LEU A 55 7.71 4.36 7.00
CA LEU A 55 7.05 3.56 5.97
C LEU A 55 5.95 4.35 5.23
N GLU A 56 5.14 5.13 5.96
CA GLU A 56 4.13 6.01 5.35
C GLU A 56 4.78 7.09 4.47
N ALA A 57 5.90 7.66 4.90
CA ALA A 57 6.66 8.61 4.09
C ALA A 57 7.22 7.96 2.82
N LEU A 58 7.76 6.74 2.94
CA LEU A 58 8.26 5.96 1.81
C LEU A 58 7.12 5.63 0.82
N TYR A 59 5.96 5.20 1.32
CA TYR A 59 4.78 4.94 0.49
C TYR A 59 4.36 6.19 -0.31
N LYS A 60 4.31 7.37 0.33
CA LYS A 60 3.99 8.64 -0.34
C LYS A 60 4.98 8.99 -1.44
N VAL A 61 6.28 8.80 -1.21
CA VAL A 61 7.30 9.07 -2.23
C VAL A 61 7.14 8.14 -3.42
N LEU A 62 6.97 6.84 -3.19
CA LEU A 62 6.90 5.83 -4.24
C LEU A 62 5.58 5.92 -5.04
N SER A 63 4.44 6.11 -4.37
CA SER A 63 3.13 6.24 -5.02
C SER A 63 2.96 7.52 -5.84
N ASN A 64 3.71 8.58 -5.50
CA ASN A 64 3.75 9.81 -6.29
C ASN A 64 4.71 9.71 -7.48
N ALA A 65 5.80 8.95 -7.36
CA ALA A 65 6.71 8.68 -8.48
C ALA A 65 6.02 7.87 -9.59
N ASP A 66 5.12 6.96 -9.24
CA ASP A 66 4.37 6.12 -10.19
C ASP A 66 3.34 6.91 -11.02
N GLN A 67 2.86 8.06 -10.51
CA GLN A 67 1.92 8.95 -11.22
C GLN A 67 2.59 9.85 -12.28
N SER A 68 3.92 9.80 -12.43
CA SER A 68 4.68 10.60 -13.40
C SER A 68 4.57 10.09 -14.85
N LEU A 69 3.95 8.92 -15.06
CA LEU A 69 3.78 8.36 -16.40
C LEU A 69 2.51 8.95 -17.03
N PRO A 70 2.61 9.63 -18.20
CA PRO A 70 1.42 10.15 -18.87
C PRO A 70 0.49 8.98 -19.18
N ALA A 71 -0.78 9.14 -18.82
CA ALA A 71 -1.84 8.23 -19.17
C ALA A 71 -1.77 7.95 -20.68
N GLN A 72 -1.28 6.77 -21.04
CA GLN A 72 -1.42 6.26 -22.40
C GLN A 72 -2.92 6.06 -22.59
N GLU A 73 -3.54 6.96 -23.35
CA GLU A 73 -4.88 6.79 -23.87
C GLU A 73 -4.89 5.46 -24.65
N TYR A 74 -5.45 4.43 -24.04
CA TYR A 74 -5.78 3.20 -24.75
C TYR A 74 -6.87 3.55 -25.76
N GLN A 75 -6.46 3.89 -27.00
CA GLN A 75 -7.36 3.95 -28.14
C GLN A 75 -8.02 2.59 -28.31
N THR A 76 -9.29 2.51 -27.92
CA THR A 76 -10.18 1.40 -28.26
C THR A 76 -10.43 1.46 -29.76
N THR A 77 -9.60 0.79 -30.55
CA THR A 77 -9.97 0.46 -31.93
C THR A 77 -10.83 -0.79 -31.90
N ALA A 78 -12.15 -0.61 -31.74
CA ALA A 78 -13.11 -1.67 -32.01
C ALA A 78 -13.00 -2.07 -33.49
N PRO A 79 -12.91 -3.37 -33.85
CA PRO A 79 -12.97 -3.77 -35.25
C PRO A 79 -14.41 -3.58 -35.77
N ALA A 80 -14.52 -2.93 -36.93
CA ALA A 80 -15.79 -2.67 -37.62
C ALA A 80 -16.53 -3.97 -37.98
N PRO A 81 -17.88 -4.02 -37.89
CA PRO A 81 -18.64 -5.17 -38.35
C PRO A 81 -18.64 -5.23 -39.89
N THR A 82 -17.97 -6.23 -40.46
CA THR A 82 -18.06 -6.56 -41.89
C THR A 82 -19.43 -7.13 -42.22
N ASN A 83 -20.19 -6.40 -43.03
CA ASN A 83 -21.44 -6.85 -43.63
C ASN A 83 -21.13 -7.74 -44.84
N THR A 84 -21.19 -9.06 -44.68
CA THR A 84 -21.00 -10.01 -45.79
C THR A 84 -22.34 -10.29 -46.47
N GLY A 85 -22.83 -9.29 -47.21
CA GLY A 85 -23.89 -9.48 -48.19
C GLY A 85 -23.33 -10.05 -49.48
N GLY A 86 -23.81 -11.24 -49.88
CA GLY A 86 -23.85 -11.66 -51.28
C GLY A 86 -22.87 -12.77 -51.67
N LYS A 87 -23.42 -13.96 -51.91
CA LYS A 87 -22.93 -14.83 -52.98
C LYS A 87 -24.11 -15.22 -53.88
N PRO A 88 -24.04 -14.95 -55.19
CA PRO A 88 -24.88 -15.61 -56.19
C PRO A 88 -24.22 -16.92 -56.59
N ILE A 89 -24.99 -18.00 -56.73
CA ILE A 89 -24.63 -19.13 -57.59
C ILE A 89 -25.89 -19.50 -58.38
N LEU A 90 -25.66 -19.64 -59.69
CA LEU A 90 -26.54 -19.95 -60.83
C LEU A 90 -27.76 -20.82 -60.51
#